data_AF-A0AAD4C369-F1
#
_entry.id   AF-A0AAD4C369-F1
#
_cell.length_a   1.000
_cell.length_b   1.000
_cell.length_c   1.000
_cell.angle_alpha   90.00
_cell.angle_beta   90.00
_cell.angle_gamma   90.00
#
_symmetry.space_group_name_H-M   'P 1'
#
loop_
_entity.id
_entity.type
_entity.pdbx_description
1 polymer ?
#
loop_
_entity_poly.entity_id
_entity_poly.type
_entity_poly.pdbx_seq_one_letter_code
_entity_poly.pdbx_strand_id
1 'polypeptide(L)'
;MVYLPNIEFFSRITHLHLSAARVASQTIPLSVGSLPNVTHLSLDWSSTRSCTVRLKTFLARETTKVLVLWIDIFQLPEKVVEDLRHRDLVSQQLVLLDKGLILEYMDHGGFWTHAERVVQWRVKDKSERTHPSISPCC
;
A
#
# COMPACT_ATOMS: atom_id res chain seq x y z
N MET A 1 -17.77 23.51 -5.95
CA MET A 1 -16.33 23.79 -6.04
C MET A 1 -15.68 23.12 -4.84
N VAL A 2 -14.96 22.01 -5.04
CA VAL A 2 -14.27 21.33 -3.93
C VAL A 2 -12.98 22.08 -3.69
N TYR A 3 -12.85 22.71 -2.52
CA TYR A 3 -11.61 23.34 -2.09
C TYR A 3 -10.58 22.23 -1.87
N LEU A 4 -9.55 22.16 -2.71
CA LEU A 4 -8.34 21.44 -2.34
C LEU A 4 -7.67 22.25 -1.23
N PRO A 5 -7.39 21.67 -0.05
CA PRO A 5 -6.57 22.37 0.94
C PRO A 5 -5.24 22.74 0.27
N ASN A 6 -4.72 23.93 0.62
CA ASN A 6 -3.46 24.49 0.14
C ASN A 6 -2.42 23.37 -0.04
N ILE A 7 -1.76 23.30 -1.21
CA ILE A 7 -0.83 22.22 -1.56
C ILE A 7 0.32 22.08 -0.54
N GLU A 8 0.64 23.17 0.17
CA GLU A 8 1.57 23.18 1.30
C GLU A 8 1.15 22.24 2.44
N PHE A 9 -0.14 22.01 2.64
CA PHE A 9 -0.64 21.05 3.63
C PHE A 9 -0.13 19.63 3.33
N PHE A 10 -0.09 19.25 2.06
CA PHE A 10 0.39 17.94 1.63
C PHE A 10 1.90 17.76 1.79
N SER A 11 2.66 18.87 1.87
CA SER A 11 4.11 18.80 2.12
C SER A 11 4.45 18.21 3.49
N ARG A 12 3.54 18.21 4.46
CA ARG A 12 3.80 17.64 5.79
C ARG A 12 3.27 16.22 5.97
N ILE A 13 2.50 15.71 5.00
CA ILE A 13 1.84 14.42 5.12
C ILE A 13 2.81 13.31 4.74
N THR A 14 3.03 12.39 5.68
CA THR A 14 3.84 11.18 5.48
C THR A 14 3.00 9.92 5.31
N HIS A 15 1.78 9.92 5.89
CA HIS A 15 0.82 8.83 5.85
C HIS A 15 -0.49 9.32 5.24
N LEU A 16 -0.92 8.70 4.16
CA LEU A 16 -2.12 9.08 3.44
C LEU A 16 -3.03 7.87 3.24
N HIS A 17 -4.28 8.02 3.67
CA HIS A 17 -5.33 7.02 3.49
C HIS A 17 -6.40 7.57 2.55
N LEU A 18 -6.60 6.90 1.42
CA LEU A 18 -7.56 7.24 0.37
C LEU A 18 -8.59 6.10 0.24
N SER A 19 -9.43 5.89 1.26
CA SER A 19 -10.60 5.02 1.16
C SER A 19 -11.85 5.80 0.75
N ALA A 20 -12.81 5.12 0.11
CA ALA A 20 -14.10 5.69 -0.32
C ALA A 20 -14.02 6.81 -1.37
N ALA A 21 -12.87 6.98 -2.03
CA ALA A 21 -12.67 7.99 -3.05
C ALA A 21 -13.22 7.59 -4.43
N ARG A 22 -14.24 6.73 -4.59
CA ARG A 22 -14.78 6.46 -5.96
C ARG A 22 -15.17 7.75 -6.66
N VAL A 23 -15.79 8.69 -5.93
CA VAL A 23 -16.16 10.03 -6.43
C VAL A 23 -14.94 10.95 -6.53
N ALA A 24 -14.09 10.98 -5.50
CA ALA A 24 -12.87 11.79 -5.46
C ALA A 24 -11.77 11.33 -6.44
N SER A 25 -11.80 10.08 -6.92
CA SER A 25 -10.82 9.55 -7.86
C SER A 25 -10.93 10.19 -9.25
N GLN A 26 -12.12 10.71 -9.58
CA GLN A 26 -12.40 11.49 -10.79
C GLN A 26 -12.19 13.01 -10.59
N THR A 27 -12.33 13.52 -9.37
CA THR A 27 -12.34 14.97 -9.07
C THR A 27 -11.10 15.49 -8.35
N ILE A 28 -10.30 14.63 -7.72
CA ILE A 28 -9.06 15.01 -7.07
C ILE A 28 -7.90 14.56 -7.95
N PRO A 29 -7.32 15.47 -8.76
CA PRO A 29 -6.07 15.23 -9.45
C PRO A 29 -4.92 15.30 -8.43
N LEU A 30 -4.83 14.31 -7.54
CA LEU A 30 -3.63 14.08 -6.74
C LEU A 30 -2.59 13.51 -7.68
N SER A 31 -1.77 14.38 -8.27
CA SER A 31 -0.54 13.97 -8.93
C SER A 31 0.43 13.49 -7.86
N VAL A 32 1.21 12.45 -8.13
CA VAL A 32 2.20 11.95 -7.16
C VAL A 32 3.20 13.05 -6.75
N GLY A 33 3.49 13.98 -7.66
CA GLY A 33 4.31 15.17 -7.38
C GLY A 33 3.72 16.10 -6.30
N SER A 34 2.41 16.09 -6.08
CA SER A 34 1.76 16.86 -5.01
C SER A 34 1.91 16.23 -3.61
N LEU A 35 2.45 15.01 -3.53
CA LEU A 35 2.63 14.23 -2.30
C LEU A 35 4.10 13.85 -2.08
N PRO A 36 5.04 14.81 -2.05
CA PRO A 36 6.48 14.52 -2.08
C PRO A 36 6.96 13.75 -0.84
N ASN A 37 6.30 13.92 0.31
CA ASN A 37 6.74 13.34 1.58
C ASN A 37 5.93 12.12 2.02
N VAL A 38 4.92 11.71 1.24
CA VAL A 38 4.14 10.51 1.53
C VAL A 38 5.00 9.28 1.33
N THR A 39 5.20 8.52 2.40
CA THR A 39 5.94 7.24 2.44
C THR A 39 5.01 6.05 2.69
N HIS A 40 3.83 6.31 3.24
CA HIS A 40 2.79 5.33 3.54
C HIS A 40 1.51 5.72 2.81
N LEU A 41 1.06 4.84 1.91
CA LEU A 41 -0.16 5.06 1.14
C LEU A 41 -1.12 3.90 1.32
N SER A 42 -2.39 4.22 1.48
CA SER A 42 -3.45 3.25 1.60
C SER A 42 -4.58 3.61 0.65
N LEU A 43 -5.09 2.67 -0.13
CA LEU A 43 -6.22 2.89 -1.03
C LEU A 43 -7.06 1.63 -1.26
N ASP A 44 -8.27 1.83 -1.74
CA ASP A 44 -9.16 0.74 -2.14
C ASP A 44 -8.69 0.09 -3.45
N TRP A 45 -8.61 -1.24 -3.47
CA TRP A 45 -8.31 -1.97 -4.68
C TRP A 45 -9.45 -1.86 -5.68
N SER A 46 -9.08 -1.49 -6.90
CA SER A 46 -9.92 -1.65 -8.07
C SER A 46 -9.06 -1.99 -9.28
N SER A 47 -9.58 -2.83 -10.18
CA SER A 47 -8.88 -3.19 -11.43
C SER A 47 -8.87 -2.05 -12.47
N THR A 48 -9.34 -0.85 -12.08
CA THR A 48 -9.40 0.33 -12.94
C THR A 48 -8.00 0.80 -13.34
N ARG A 49 -7.91 1.40 -14.52
CA ARG A 49 -6.66 1.99 -15.03
C ARG A 49 -6.10 3.04 -14.07
N SER A 50 -6.95 3.87 -13.46
CA SER A 50 -6.53 4.92 -12.52
C SER A 50 -5.84 4.34 -11.28
N CYS A 51 -6.42 3.29 -10.68
CA CYS A 51 -5.81 2.59 -9.55
C CYS A 51 -4.48 1.96 -9.95
N THR A 52 -4.43 1.25 -11.08
CA THR A 52 -3.19 0.66 -11.62
C THR A 52 -2.09 1.70 -11.82
N VAL A 53 -2.40 2.85 -12.44
CA VAL A 53 -1.41 3.91 -12.68
C VAL A 53 -0.88 4.46 -11.36
N ARG A 54 -1.75 4.78 -10.40
CA ARG A 54 -1.34 5.29 -9.08
C ARG A 54 -0.43 4.30 -8.35
N LEU A 55 -0.80 3.02 -8.35
CA LEU A 55 0.02 1.97 -7.75
C LEU A 55 1.41 1.90 -8.39
N LYS A 56 1.51 1.87 -9.72
CA LYS A 56 2.81 1.88 -10.42
C LYS A 56 3.64 3.09 -10.00
N THR A 57 3.03 4.27 -10.00
CA THR A 57 3.77 5.50 -9.68
C THR A 57 4.26 5.51 -8.24
N PHE A 58 3.48 5.03 -7.26
CA PHE A 58 3.93 4.96 -5.88
C PHE A 58 4.94 3.84 -5.64
N LEU A 59 4.77 2.66 -6.22
CA LEU A 59 5.72 1.55 -6.09
C LEU A 59 7.08 1.86 -6.74
N ALA A 60 7.11 2.71 -7.77
CA ALA A 60 8.35 3.16 -8.40
C ALA A 60 9.14 4.19 -7.55
N ARG A 61 8.56 4.72 -6.47
CA ARG A 61 9.26 5.67 -5.59
C ARG A 61 10.13 4.91 -4.59
N GLU A 62 11.39 5.30 -4.51
CA GLU A 62 12.33 4.81 -3.49
C GLU A 62 11.89 5.18 -2.05
N THR A 63 11.11 6.24 -1.91
CA THR A 63 10.61 6.73 -0.62
C THR A 63 9.40 5.96 -0.10
N THR A 64 8.76 5.13 -0.93
CA THR A 64 7.62 4.32 -0.49
C THR A 64 8.10 3.24 0.47
N LYS A 65 7.52 3.22 1.66
CA LYS A 65 7.82 2.22 2.70
C LYS A 65 6.74 1.15 2.74
N VAL A 66 5.49 1.58 2.72
CA VAL A 66 4.32 0.69 2.80
C VAL A 66 3.24 1.20 1.87
N LEU A 67 2.69 0.29 1.08
CA LEU A 67 1.50 0.51 0.28
C LEU A 67 0.44 -0.51 0.72
N VAL A 68 -0.69 -0.04 1.24
CA VAL A 68 -1.82 -0.89 1.59
C VAL A 68 -2.87 -0.84 0.49
N LEU A 69 -3.29 -2.01 0.04
CA LEU A 69 -4.45 -2.22 -0.81
C LEU A 69 -5.56 -2.88 -0.01
N TRP A 70 -6.66 -2.15 0.15
CA TRP A 70 -7.86 -2.68 0.77
C TRP A 70 -8.66 -3.48 -0.25
N ILE A 71 -8.83 -4.77 0.02
CA ILE A 71 -9.71 -5.64 -0.74
C ILE A 71 -11.09 -5.65 -0.10
N ASP A 72 -12.11 -5.62 -0.95
CA ASP A 72 -13.51 -5.69 -0.50
C ASP A 72 -13.87 -7.11 -0.08
N ILE A 73 -14.85 -7.27 0.81
CA ILE A 73 -15.29 -8.58 1.32
C ILE A 73 -15.80 -9.52 0.21
N PHE A 74 -16.18 -8.95 -0.93
CA PHE A 74 -16.63 -9.71 -2.11
C PHE A 74 -15.48 -10.10 -3.05
N GLN A 75 -14.27 -9.64 -2.78
CA GLN A 75 -13.09 -9.95 -3.60
C GLN A 75 -12.32 -11.12 -2.99
N LEU A 76 -12.04 -12.12 -3.83
CA LEU A 76 -11.16 -13.21 -3.43
C LEU A 76 -9.70 -12.72 -3.44
N PRO A 77 -8.97 -12.80 -2.32
CA PRO A 77 -7.58 -12.33 -2.24
C PRO A 77 -6.69 -12.92 -3.34
N GLU A 78 -6.88 -14.19 -3.70
CA GLU A 78 -6.09 -14.89 -4.71
C GLU A 78 -6.26 -14.26 -6.09
N LYS A 79 -7.50 -13.88 -6.45
CA LYS A 79 -7.79 -13.21 -7.73
C LYS A 79 -7.17 -11.82 -7.79
N VAL A 80 -7.13 -11.11 -6.65
CA VAL A 80 -6.48 -9.80 -6.56
C VAL A 80 -4.97 -9.95 -6.75
N VAL A 81 -4.35 -10.92 -6.06
CA VAL A 81 -2.93 -11.23 -6.23
C VAL A 81 -2.60 -11.62 -7.67
N GLU A 82 -3.46 -12.41 -8.31
CA GLU A 82 -3.31 -12.79 -9.71
C GLU A 82 -3.37 -11.57 -10.64
N ASP A 83 -4.35 -10.67 -10.51
CA ASP A 83 -4.43 -9.45 -11.33
C ASP A 83 -3.21 -8.53 -11.08
N LEU A 84 -2.74 -8.42 -9.84
CA LEU A 84 -1.51 -7.69 -9.51
C LEU A 84 -0.28 -8.30 -10.18
N ARG A 85 -0.16 -9.63 -10.23
CA ARG A 85 0.94 -10.33 -10.93
C ARG A 85 0.89 -10.08 -12.43
N HIS A 86 -0.29 -10.23 -13.05
CA HIS A 86 -0.47 -9.98 -14.49
C HIS A 86 -0.09 -8.56 -14.89
N ARG A 87 -0.18 -7.59 -13.97
CA ARG A 87 0.10 -6.18 -14.22
C ARG A 87 1.49 -5.72 -13.78
N ASP A 88 2.29 -6.64 -13.24
CA ASP A 88 3.61 -6.36 -12.66
C ASP A 88 3.53 -5.31 -11.53
N LEU A 89 2.61 -5.53 -10.59
CA LEU A 89 2.33 -4.65 -9.45
C LEU A 89 2.70 -5.28 -8.11
N VAL A 90 3.27 -6.48 -8.11
CA VAL A 90 3.65 -7.16 -6.87
C VAL A 90 4.93 -6.55 -6.33
N SER A 91 4.86 -6.04 -5.10
CA SER A 91 6.01 -5.46 -4.41
C SER A 91 6.05 -5.96 -2.96
N GLN A 92 7.25 -5.96 -2.37
CA GLN A 92 7.43 -6.27 -0.95
C GLN A 92 6.77 -5.24 -0.04
N GLN A 93 6.72 -3.99 -0.50
CA GLN A 93 6.09 -2.88 0.21
C GLN A 93 4.55 -2.96 0.17
N LEU A 94 4.00 -3.81 -0.70
CA LEU A 94 2.56 -3.93 -0.90
C LEU A 94 1.93 -4.91 0.11
N VAL A 95 0.94 -4.45 0.87
CA VAL A 95 0.16 -5.24 1.81
C VAL A 95 -1.30 -5.27 1.36
N LEU A 96 -1.89 -6.47 1.29
CA LEU A 96 -3.33 -6.64 1.04
C LEU A 96 -4.03 -6.81 2.38
N LEU A 97 -5.05 -6.00 2.64
CA LEU A 97 -5.86 -6.08 3.85
C LEU A 97 -7.34 -6.19 3.51
N ASP A 98 -8.06 -7.04 4.22
CA ASP A 98 -9.49 -7.26 4.04
C ASP A 98 -10.30 -6.23 4.83
N LYS A 99 -11.17 -5.48 4.15
CA LYS A 99 -12.04 -4.50 4.82
C LYS A 99 -12.93 -5.13 5.88
N GLY A 100 -13.34 -6.38 5.72
CA GLY A 100 -14.13 -7.12 6.71
C GLY A 100 -13.41 -7.32 8.05
N LEU A 101 -12.08 -7.22 8.05
CA LEU A 101 -11.23 -7.43 9.23
C LEU A 101 -10.63 -6.12 9.75
N ILE A 102 -11.19 -4.95 9.39
CA ILE A 102 -10.61 -3.65 9.76
C ILE A 102 -10.37 -3.49 11.26
N LEU A 103 -11.25 -4.05 12.09
CA LEU A 103 -11.13 -3.98 13.55
C LEU A 103 -9.88 -4.74 14.05
N GLU A 104 -9.55 -5.86 13.42
CA GLU A 104 -8.36 -6.66 13.77
C GLU A 104 -7.05 -5.91 13.47
N TYR A 105 -7.06 -5.03 12.47
CA TYR A 105 -5.89 -4.21 12.12
C TYR A 105 -5.73 -2.97 13.00
N MET A 106 -6.76 -2.62 13.77
CA MET A 106 -6.67 -1.52 14.73
C MET A 106 -6.04 -1.94 16.05
N ASP A 107 -6.06 -3.24 16.37
CA ASP A 107 -5.33 -3.77 17.50
C ASP A 107 -3.81 -3.78 17.24
N HIS A 108 -3.03 -3.50 18.29
CA HIS A 108 -1.55 -3.41 18.28
C HIS A 108 -0.89 -2.12 17.74
N GLY A 109 -1.35 -0.95 18.20
CA GLY A 109 -0.69 0.33 17.91
C GLY A 109 -1.19 1.02 16.63
N GLY A 110 -2.23 0.46 16.02
CA GLY A 110 -2.94 1.03 14.90
C GLY A 110 -2.56 0.44 13.55
N PHE A 111 -3.42 0.76 12.58
CA PHE A 111 -3.39 0.24 11.21
C PHE A 111 -2.00 0.31 10.54
N TRP A 112 -1.31 1.45 10.61
CA TRP A 112 -0.02 1.61 9.94
C TRP A 112 1.08 0.75 10.55
N THR A 113 1.12 0.64 11.88
CA THR A 113 2.07 -0.21 12.59
C THR A 113 1.88 -1.69 12.23
N HIS A 114 0.63 -2.13 12.07
CA HIS A 114 0.34 -3.47 11.57
C HIS A 114 0.91 -3.66 10.16
N ALA A 115 0.62 -2.74 9.23
CA ALA A 115 1.07 -2.83 7.84
C ALA A 115 2.61 -2.80 7.72
N GLU A 116 3.29 -1.94 8.46
CA GLU A 116 4.76 -1.88 8.52
C GLU A 116 5.35 -3.22 8.99
N ARG A 117 4.78 -3.83 10.03
CA ARG A 117 5.24 -5.12 10.55
C ARG A 117 5.16 -6.22 9.49
N VAL A 118 4.09 -6.25 8.70
CA VAL A 118 3.93 -7.21 7.60
C VAL A 118 5.02 -7.01 6.54
N VAL A 119 5.31 -5.76 6.15
CA VAL A 119 6.38 -5.47 5.19
C VAL A 119 7.75 -5.87 5.74
N GLN A 120 8.06 -5.49 6.99
CA GLN A 120 9.34 -5.80 7.63
C GLN A 120 9.58 -7.30 7.77
N TRP A 121 8.55 -8.08 8.12
CA TRP A 121 8.64 -9.53 8.18
C TRP A 121 9.06 -10.13 6.82
N ARG A 122 8.48 -9.65 5.71
CA ARG A 122 8.84 -10.13 4.35
C ARG A 122 10.26 -9.77 3.93
N VAL A 123 10.78 -8.63 4.40
CA VAL A 123 12.18 -8.24 4.14
C VAL A 123 13.13 -9.17 4.89
N LYS A 124 12.83 -9.47 6.16
CA LYS A 124 13.63 -10.38 7.00
C LYS A 124 13.65 -11.82 6.47
N ASP A 125 12.49 -12.38 6.14
CA ASP A 125 12.37 -13.75 5.60
C ASP A 125 13.19 -13.94 4.30
N LYS A 126 13.30 -12.91 3.45
CA LYS A 126 14.17 -12.96 2.28
C LYS A 126 15.65 -12.88 2.61
N SER A 127 16.06 -12.02 3.56
CA SER A 127 17.46 -11.94 3.96
C SER A 127 17.98 -13.26 4.57
N GLU A 128 17.12 -13.96 5.32
CA GLU A 128 17.45 -15.25 5.95
C GLU A 128 17.51 -16.39 4.92
N ARG A 129 16.71 -16.34 3.86
CA ARG A 129 16.80 -17.31 2.75
C ARG A 129 17.98 -17.08 1.79
N THR A 130 18.55 -15.87 1.75
CA THR A 130 19.75 -15.56 0.95
C THR A 130 21.07 -15.86 1.66
N HIS A 131 21.04 -16.16 2.96
CA HIS A 131 22.17 -16.76 3.65
C HIS A 131 21.95 -18.28 3.67
N PRO A 132 22.75 -19.10 2.94
CA PRO A 132 22.75 -20.52 3.20
C PRO A 132 23.22 -20.68 4.64
N SER A 133 22.32 -21.13 5.51
CA SER A 133 22.64 -21.60 6.84
C SER A 133 23.65 -22.73 6.69
N ILE A 134 24.94 -22.38 6.78
CA ILE A 134 25.99 -23.34 7.11
C ILE A 134 25.62 -23.83 8.51
N SER A 135 24.95 -24.96 8.54
CA SER A 135 24.76 -25.74 9.75
C SER A 135 26.15 -26.17 10.21
N PRO A 136 26.61 -25.82 11.42
CA PRO A 136 27.73 -26.52 12.00
C PRO A 136 27.18 -27.90 12.40
N CYS A 137 27.62 -28.93 11.68
CA CYS A 137 27.50 -30.29 12.17
C CYS A 137 28.27 -30.37 13.50
N CYS A 138 27.56 -30.71 14.57
CA CYS A 138 28.10 -31.33 15.77
C CYS A 138 27.40 -32.67 15.93
#